data_AF-F5REU1-F1
#
_entry.id   AF-F5REU1-F1
#
_cell.length_a   1.000
_cell.length_b   1.000
_cell.length_c   1.000
_cell.angle_alpha   90.00
_cell.angle_beta   90.00
_cell.angle_gamma   90.00
#
_symmetry.space_group_name_H-M   'P 1'
#
loop_
_entity.id
_entity.type
_entity.pdbx_description
1 polymer ?
#
loop_
_entity_poly.entity_id
_entity_poly.type
_entity_poly.pdbx_seq_one_letter_code
_entity_poly.pdbx_strand_id
1 'polypeptide(L)'
;MIEPLNRAPRWARYALVHLVALALMAFWLWRANQPQALAEVPPDQARLQCVSYAPYYRPGESPLVPGFRVERERIDADLARLARVTDCVRLYSVDQGLDAVPELAGKHGLKVLVGAWIGGDLKRNDAELSEAIALANRHRDVVRGLIVGNEVLLRREQTEAAMRAYIERAQRETEVPVTYADVWEFWLRHRGLADSVDFATVHILPYWEDHPQAIDDAIMHVETVMDRMSADLGKPLLIGETGWPSQGKQRDGARPGLVEQARYLREFLLAAQAHGWRYNVIEAYDQPWKRLLEGTVGGYWGVLDSAGHAKFGWHGAQAERNDGATPLTAGAAGLLIGVCVVLAARVRRSGAAAACALSGALAGLVALLQWEYLLLACRNLPEWLGMGAVALAGWAAWALLPFALTGRALGALRAALRVLLFGLAVAGLLLAVDGRYRDFPFLLFALPALQFGLAARWAGFGLMPALPETRLFALVAVTGSTLAWLADWRNPQALAWALLAAVLAAAFARPGSARD
;
A
#
# COMPACT_ATOMS: atom_id res chain seq x y z
N MET A 1 43.94 4.07 -27.49
CA MET A 1 44.00 2.66 -27.06
C MET A 1 43.59 2.60 -25.60
N ILE A 2 42.32 2.27 -25.32
CA ILE A 2 41.77 2.20 -23.97
C ILE A 2 41.54 0.73 -23.66
N GLU A 3 42.46 0.15 -22.89
CA GLU A 3 42.24 -1.09 -22.17
C GLU A 3 42.70 -0.85 -20.74
N PRO A 4 41.75 -0.70 -19.78
CA PRO A 4 41.93 -1.42 -18.52
C PRO A 4 40.58 -1.66 -17.80
N LEU A 5 39.79 -2.65 -18.22
CA LEU A 5 38.69 -3.20 -17.39
C LEU A 5 38.61 -4.74 -17.43
N ASN A 6 39.44 -5.40 -18.24
CA ASN A 6 39.39 -6.85 -18.44
C ASN A 6 40.31 -7.69 -17.53
N ARG A 7 41.08 -7.09 -16.61
CA ARG A 7 42.10 -7.81 -15.80
C ARG A 7 41.61 -8.44 -14.49
N ALA A 8 40.40 -8.14 -14.01
CA ALA A 8 39.90 -8.73 -12.76
C ALA A 8 39.49 -10.21 -12.93
N PRO A 9 39.89 -11.14 -12.02
CA PRO A 9 39.49 -12.54 -12.07
C PRO A 9 37.96 -12.69 -11.93
N ARG A 10 37.37 -13.70 -12.60
CA ARG A 10 35.90 -13.91 -12.68
C ARG A 10 35.17 -13.76 -11.34
N TRP A 11 35.75 -14.32 -10.27
CA TRP A 11 35.20 -14.29 -8.92
C TRP A 11 35.31 -12.93 -8.22
N ALA A 12 36.28 -12.09 -8.58
CA ALA A 12 36.35 -10.71 -8.08
C ALA A 12 35.21 -9.87 -8.66
N ARG A 13 34.86 -10.04 -9.95
CA ARG A 13 33.71 -9.37 -10.56
C ARG A 13 32.39 -9.78 -9.90
N TYR A 14 32.24 -11.09 -9.67
CA TYR A 14 31.08 -11.63 -8.95
C TYR A 14 30.96 -11.02 -7.55
N ALA A 15 32.05 -11.03 -6.77
CA ALA A 15 32.06 -10.47 -5.43
C ALA A 15 31.76 -8.96 -5.44
N LEU A 16 32.33 -8.22 -6.40
CA LEU A 16 32.13 -6.78 -6.54
C LEU A 16 30.65 -6.41 -6.74
N VAL A 17 29.89 -7.15 -7.56
CA VAL A 17 28.45 -6.89 -7.71
C VAL A 17 27.70 -7.05 -6.39
N HIS A 18 28.02 -8.09 -5.62
CA HIS A 18 27.38 -8.33 -4.33
C HIS A 18 27.79 -7.29 -3.28
N LEU A 19 29.05 -6.86 -3.26
CA LEU A 19 29.51 -5.76 -2.38
C LEU A 19 28.79 -4.45 -2.70
N VAL A 20 28.67 -4.10 -3.99
CA VAL A 20 27.96 -2.89 -4.42
C VAL A 20 26.48 -2.99 -4.05
N ALA A 21 25.83 -4.13 -4.32
CA ALA A 21 24.43 -4.33 -3.96
C ALA A 21 24.20 -4.24 -2.44
N LEU A 22 25.08 -4.84 -1.63
CA LEU A 22 25.06 -4.72 -0.18
C LEU A 22 25.23 -3.28 0.28
N ALA A 23 26.18 -2.54 -0.28
CA ALA A 23 26.42 -1.14 0.06
C ALA A 23 25.21 -0.26 -0.29
N LEU A 24 24.61 -0.45 -1.46
CA LEU A 24 23.40 0.27 -1.87
C LEU A 24 22.20 -0.06 -0.98
N MET A 25 21.99 -1.34 -0.65
CA MET A 25 20.90 -1.76 0.24
C MET A 25 21.11 -1.24 1.67
N ALA A 26 22.35 -1.31 2.17
CA ALA A 26 22.70 -0.77 3.49
C ALA A 26 22.51 0.75 3.54
N PHE A 27 22.88 1.47 2.48
CA PHE A 27 22.62 2.91 2.38
C PHE A 27 21.13 3.22 2.34
N TRP A 28 20.35 2.47 1.56
CA TRP A 28 18.88 2.64 1.51
C TRP A 28 18.22 2.38 2.87
N LEU A 29 18.59 1.29 3.54
CA LEU A 29 18.10 0.98 4.89
C LEU A 29 18.52 2.05 5.90
N TRP A 30 19.78 2.48 5.88
CA TRP A 30 20.26 3.54 6.74
C TRP A 30 19.46 4.83 6.53
N ARG A 31 19.21 5.23 5.28
CA ARG A 31 18.36 6.37 4.91
C ARG A 31 16.93 6.22 5.42
N ALA A 32 16.31 5.06 5.25
CA ALA A 32 14.95 4.80 5.71
C ALA A 32 14.81 4.82 7.24
N ASN A 33 15.90 4.51 7.97
CA ASN A 33 15.97 4.61 9.43
C ASN A 33 16.40 5.99 9.92
N GLN A 34 16.75 6.95 9.04
CA GLN A 34 17.05 8.31 9.48
C GLN A 34 15.74 9.04 9.84
N PRO A 35 15.64 9.60 11.06
CA PRO A 35 14.52 10.46 11.41
C PRO A 35 14.50 11.70 10.53
N GLN A 36 13.33 12.05 10.02
CA GLN A 36 13.06 13.24 9.23
C GLN A 36 12.29 14.24 10.09
N ALA A 37 12.73 15.50 10.09
CA ALA A 37 11.98 16.57 10.73
C ALA A 37 10.69 16.82 9.95
N LEU A 38 9.58 16.88 10.68
CA LEU A 38 8.25 17.14 10.14
C LEU A 38 7.66 18.36 10.85
N ALA A 39 6.61 18.94 10.28
CA ALA A 39 5.82 19.96 10.97
C ALA A 39 5.38 19.47 12.36
N GLU A 40 5.25 20.38 13.32
CA GLU A 40 4.77 20.07 14.66
C GLU A 40 3.36 20.61 14.83
N VAL A 41 2.44 19.75 15.30
CA VAL A 41 1.06 20.14 15.58
C VAL A 41 0.95 20.46 17.06
N PRO A 42 0.60 21.69 17.49
CA PRO A 42 0.45 22.03 18.90
C PRO A 42 -0.41 21.02 19.68
N PRO A 43 -0.08 20.70 20.95
CA PRO A 43 -0.79 19.64 21.69
C PRO A 43 -2.30 19.86 21.83
N ASP A 44 -2.74 21.12 21.93
CA ASP A 44 -4.14 21.54 21.96
C ASP A 44 -4.88 21.31 20.63
N GLN A 45 -4.13 21.08 19.55
CA GLN A 45 -4.63 20.88 18.17
C GLN A 45 -4.37 19.46 17.65
N ALA A 46 -3.67 18.63 18.41
CA ALA A 46 -3.35 17.25 18.04
C ALA A 46 -4.56 16.31 18.11
N ARG A 47 -5.68 16.75 18.69
CA ARG A 47 -6.94 15.99 18.69
C ARG A 47 -7.70 16.25 17.40
N LEU A 48 -8.03 15.16 16.69
CA LEU A 48 -8.72 15.23 15.40
C LEU A 48 -10.18 15.66 15.56
N GLN A 49 -10.71 16.45 14.63
CA GLN A 49 -12.12 16.87 14.68
C GLN A 49 -13.08 15.68 14.53
N CYS A 50 -12.87 14.84 13.51
CA CYS A 50 -13.58 13.58 13.28
C CYS A 50 -12.63 12.57 12.61
N VAL A 51 -12.88 11.28 12.83
CA VAL A 51 -12.23 10.18 12.08
C VAL A 51 -13.26 9.18 11.57
N SER A 52 -13.04 8.63 10.37
CA SER A 52 -13.84 7.53 9.85
C SER A 52 -13.67 6.29 10.74
N TYR A 53 -14.76 5.73 11.22
CA TYR A 53 -14.78 4.57 12.09
C TYR A 53 -15.53 3.41 11.44
N ALA A 54 -14.78 2.37 11.10
CA ALA A 54 -15.28 1.09 10.61
C ALA A 54 -14.50 -0.03 11.32
N PRO A 55 -15.11 -0.70 12.33
CA PRO A 55 -14.43 -1.63 13.22
C PRO A 55 -14.26 -3.02 12.61
N TYR A 56 -13.68 -3.10 11.41
CA TYR A 56 -13.39 -4.33 10.66
C TYR A 56 -11.88 -4.60 10.56
N TYR A 57 -11.14 -4.36 11.64
CA TYR A 57 -9.67 -4.35 11.62
C TYR A 57 -9.04 -5.71 11.96
N ARG A 58 -9.82 -6.72 12.37
CA ARG A 58 -9.27 -8.06 12.69
C ARG A 58 -9.22 -8.97 11.45
N PRO A 59 -8.32 -9.97 11.41
CA PRO A 59 -8.23 -10.91 10.31
C PRO A 59 -9.57 -11.61 10.02
N GLY A 60 -10.00 -11.58 8.76
CA GLY A 60 -11.23 -12.23 8.29
C GLY A 60 -12.51 -11.41 8.48
N GLU A 61 -12.47 -10.28 9.18
CA GLU A 61 -13.61 -9.37 9.31
C GLU A 61 -13.75 -8.49 8.07
N SER A 62 -14.96 -8.25 7.62
CA SER A 62 -15.25 -7.38 6.47
C SER A 62 -16.73 -7.02 6.42
N PRO A 63 -17.08 -5.79 6.02
CA PRO A 63 -18.48 -5.44 5.78
C PRO A 63 -19.07 -6.24 4.60
N LEU A 64 -18.23 -6.80 3.73
CA LEU A 64 -18.64 -7.60 2.58
C LEU A 64 -19.09 -9.01 2.95
N VAL A 65 -18.88 -9.46 4.20
CA VAL A 65 -19.30 -10.78 4.67
C VAL A 65 -20.77 -10.69 5.10
N PRO A 66 -21.70 -11.38 4.42
CA PRO A 66 -23.12 -11.32 4.75
C PRO A 66 -23.37 -11.77 6.19
N GLY A 67 -24.16 -10.99 6.93
CA GLY A 67 -24.53 -11.30 8.32
C GLY A 67 -23.42 -11.08 9.36
N PHE A 68 -22.22 -10.65 8.95
CA PHE A 68 -21.21 -10.22 9.91
C PHE A 68 -21.74 -9.03 10.72
N ARG A 69 -21.60 -9.10 12.05
CA ARG A 69 -21.93 -8.01 12.97
C ARG A 69 -20.79 -7.82 13.95
N VAL A 70 -20.55 -6.57 14.30
CA VAL A 70 -19.57 -6.17 15.30
C VAL A 70 -20.22 -6.20 16.67
N GLU A 71 -19.52 -6.82 17.63
CA GLU A 71 -19.98 -6.87 19.03
C GLU A 71 -20.03 -5.47 19.64
N ARG A 72 -21.11 -5.20 20.37
CA ARG A 72 -21.37 -3.89 20.99
C ARG A 72 -20.28 -3.51 22.00
N GLU A 73 -19.78 -4.49 22.74
CA GLU A 73 -18.69 -4.32 23.72
C GLU A 73 -17.39 -3.88 23.04
N ARG A 74 -17.13 -4.39 21.83
CA ARG A 74 -15.98 -3.94 21.04
C ARG A 74 -16.15 -2.50 20.60
N ILE A 75 -17.35 -2.13 20.14
CA ILE A 75 -17.66 -0.75 19.77
C ILE A 75 -17.46 0.19 20.96
N ASP A 76 -17.95 -0.17 22.14
CA ASP A 76 -17.77 0.62 23.36
C ASP A 76 -16.29 0.81 23.72
N ALA A 77 -15.50 -0.26 23.66
CA ALA A 77 -14.06 -0.21 23.93
C ALA A 77 -13.28 0.62 22.90
N ASP A 78 -13.65 0.53 21.62
CA ASP A 78 -13.07 1.33 20.55
C ASP A 78 -13.39 2.81 20.72
N LEU A 79 -14.65 3.15 21.00
CA LEU A 79 -15.06 4.54 21.23
C LEU A 79 -14.40 5.14 22.48
N ALA A 80 -14.22 4.37 23.55
CA ALA A 80 -13.46 4.79 24.73
C ALA A 80 -11.99 5.10 24.40
N ARG A 81 -11.38 4.37 23.46
CA ARG A 81 -10.02 4.64 22.96
C ARG A 81 -10.01 5.88 22.08
N LEU A 82 -10.94 5.96 21.13
CA LEU A 82 -11.04 7.06 20.17
C LEU A 82 -11.37 8.40 20.83
N ALA A 83 -12.06 8.41 21.97
CA ALA A 83 -12.26 9.61 22.78
C ALA A 83 -10.95 10.31 23.20
N ARG A 84 -9.80 9.62 23.15
CA ARG A 84 -8.47 10.23 23.40
C ARG A 84 -7.78 10.74 22.14
N VAL A 85 -8.33 10.45 20.96
CA VAL A 85 -7.72 10.74 19.65
C VAL A 85 -8.53 11.78 18.88
N THR A 86 -9.86 11.75 19.00
CA THR A 86 -10.81 12.54 18.22
C THR A 86 -11.95 13.08 19.09
N ASP A 87 -12.64 14.11 18.63
CA ASP A 87 -13.91 14.59 19.18
C ASP A 87 -15.13 13.92 18.54
N CYS A 88 -14.95 13.27 17.39
CA CYS A 88 -16.04 12.67 16.64
C CYS A 88 -15.64 11.46 15.80
N VAL A 89 -16.62 10.60 15.54
CA VAL A 89 -16.49 9.49 14.60
C VAL A 89 -17.48 9.63 13.45
N ARG A 90 -17.08 9.25 12.24
CA ARG A 90 -17.94 9.15 11.07
C ARG A 90 -18.24 7.69 10.74
N LEU A 91 -19.51 7.40 10.49
CA LEU A 91 -19.98 6.09 10.03
C LEU A 91 -20.31 6.12 8.53
N TYR A 92 -20.21 4.96 7.89
CA TYR A 92 -20.59 4.76 6.48
C TYR A 92 -21.98 4.11 6.31
N SER A 93 -22.41 3.35 7.32
CA SER A 93 -23.66 2.57 7.38
C SER A 93 -24.10 2.51 8.84
N VAL A 94 -25.37 2.18 9.07
CA VAL A 94 -25.92 1.87 10.40
C VAL A 94 -26.18 0.37 10.60
N ASP A 95 -25.86 -0.48 9.63
CA ASP A 95 -25.98 -1.93 9.74
C ASP A 95 -24.79 -2.55 10.48
N GLN A 96 -24.78 -3.88 10.63
CA GLN A 96 -23.67 -4.68 11.15
C GLN A 96 -23.29 -4.33 12.59
N GLY A 97 -24.22 -3.79 13.37
CA GLY A 97 -24.02 -3.39 14.76
C GLY A 97 -23.61 -1.92 14.93
N LEU A 98 -23.42 -1.17 13.83
CA LEU A 98 -23.04 0.24 13.87
C LEU A 98 -24.18 1.15 14.36
N ASP A 99 -25.41 0.66 14.38
CA ASP A 99 -26.57 1.29 15.02
C ASP A 99 -26.37 1.60 16.52
N ALA A 100 -25.48 0.85 17.19
CA ALA A 100 -25.12 1.11 18.59
C ALA A 100 -24.21 2.33 18.80
N VAL A 101 -23.55 2.82 17.74
CA VAL A 101 -22.47 3.82 17.86
C VAL A 101 -22.98 5.17 18.41
N PRO A 102 -24.10 5.77 17.96
CA PRO A 102 -24.54 7.07 18.48
C PRO A 102 -24.74 7.08 20.00
N GLU A 103 -25.36 6.04 20.56
CA GLU A 103 -25.55 5.89 22.00
C GLU A 103 -24.21 5.76 22.75
N LEU A 104 -23.35 4.84 22.30
CA LEU A 104 -22.07 4.57 22.94
C LEU A 104 -21.07 5.73 22.78
N ALA A 105 -21.11 6.46 21.66
CA ALA A 105 -20.28 7.63 21.45
C ALA A 105 -20.65 8.74 22.45
N GLY A 106 -21.96 8.95 22.67
CA GLY A 106 -22.46 9.89 23.68
C GLY A 106 -21.94 9.56 25.09
N LYS A 107 -21.92 8.27 25.47
CA LYS A 107 -21.35 7.80 26.74
C LYS A 107 -19.89 8.21 26.94
N HIS A 108 -19.09 8.29 25.87
CA HIS A 108 -17.67 8.67 25.91
C HIS A 108 -17.43 10.15 25.56
N GLY A 109 -18.48 10.96 25.44
CA GLY A 109 -18.37 12.39 25.10
C GLY A 109 -17.97 12.66 23.65
N LEU A 110 -18.07 11.66 22.77
CA LEU A 110 -17.85 11.80 21.33
C LEU A 110 -19.11 12.30 20.63
N LYS A 111 -18.92 12.97 19.49
CA LYS A 111 -20.00 13.25 18.53
C LYS A 111 -19.95 12.28 17.35
N VAL A 112 -21.03 12.22 16.57
CA VAL A 112 -21.13 11.28 15.44
C VAL A 112 -21.61 11.97 14.16
N LEU A 113 -20.98 11.66 13.04
CA LEU A 113 -21.54 11.84 11.70
C LEU A 113 -22.11 10.49 11.27
N VAL A 114 -23.44 10.39 11.21
CA VAL A 114 -24.12 9.14 10.86
C VAL A 114 -24.18 9.01 9.35
N GLY A 115 -23.75 7.89 8.79
CA GLY A 115 -23.86 7.60 7.36
C GLY A 115 -24.97 6.60 7.09
N ALA A 116 -25.85 6.90 6.14
CA ALA A 116 -26.75 5.94 5.53
C ALA A 116 -26.12 5.41 4.24
N TRP A 117 -25.88 4.10 4.15
CA TRP A 117 -25.29 3.52 2.95
C TRP A 117 -26.35 3.41 1.84
N ILE A 118 -26.14 4.16 0.76
CA ILE A 118 -27.00 4.11 -0.43
C ILE A 118 -26.23 3.43 -1.56
N GLY A 119 -26.84 2.44 -2.20
CA GLY A 119 -26.28 1.76 -3.36
C GLY A 119 -27.33 1.29 -4.36
N GLY A 120 -27.04 0.22 -5.10
CA GLY A 120 -27.93 -0.24 -6.19
C GLY A 120 -29.22 -0.98 -5.73
N ASP A 121 -29.30 -1.42 -4.47
CA ASP A 121 -30.46 -2.14 -3.93
C ASP A 121 -31.43 -1.17 -3.24
N LEU A 122 -32.54 -0.86 -3.90
CA LEU A 122 -33.53 0.10 -3.42
C LEU A 122 -34.15 -0.29 -2.06
N LYS A 123 -34.32 -1.60 -1.78
CA LYS A 123 -34.89 -2.05 -0.50
C LYS A 123 -33.91 -1.85 0.64
N ARG A 124 -32.62 -2.14 0.40
CA ARG A 124 -31.57 -1.88 1.38
C ARG A 124 -31.40 -0.39 1.64
N ASN A 125 -31.45 0.44 0.58
CA ASN A 125 -31.38 1.89 0.71
C ASN A 125 -32.51 2.42 1.62
N ASP A 126 -33.74 1.94 1.44
CA ASP A 126 -34.89 2.34 2.25
C ASP A 126 -34.71 1.97 3.73
N ALA A 127 -34.24 0.75 4.00
CA ALA A 127 -33.97 0.28 5.35
C ALA A 127 -32.84 1.06 6.03
N GLU A 128 -31.70 1.23 5.35
CA GLU A 128 -30.54 2.00 5.82
C GLU A 128 -30.93 3.45 6.12
N LEU A 129 -31.61 4.12 5.19
CA LEU A 129 -32.01 5.52 5.36
C LEU A 129 -33.00 5.70 6.50
N SER A 130 -34.00 4.81 6.60
CA SER A 130 -35.01 4.89 7.66
C SER A 130 -34.39 4.70 9.05
N GLU A 131 -33.48 3.74 9.21
CA GLU A 131 -32.80 3.53 10.49
C GLU A 131 -31.84 4.68 10.82
N ALA A 132 -31.10 5.19 9.84
CA ALA A 132 -30.19 6.31 10.04
C ALA A 132 -30.92 7.60 10.45
N ILE A 133 -32.07 7.90 9.83
CA ILE A 133 -32.96 9.01 10.23
C ILE A 133 -33.44 8.81 11.68
N ALA A 134 -33.90 7.60 12.01
CA ALA A 134 -34.40 7.31 13.34
C ALA A 134 -33.30 7.46 14.41
N LEU A 135 -32.09 6.96 14.15
CA LEU A 135 -30.91 7.13 15.01
C LEU A 135 -30.53 8.61 15.18
N ALA A 136 -30.48 9.36 14.08
CA ALA A 136 -30.17 10.78 14.10
C ALA A 136 -31.14 11.57 14.98
N ASN A 137 -32.44 11.28 14.90
CA ASN A 137 -33.47 11.93 15.71
C ASN A 137 -33.45 11.50 17.18
N ARG A 138 -33.15 10.22 17.45
CA ARG A 138 -33.04 9.70 18.83
C ARG A 138 -31.86 10.29 19.59
N HIS A 139 -30.76 10.57 18.90
CA HIS A 139 -29.50 11.02 19.48
C HIS A 139 -29.08 12.42 18.97
N ARG A 140 -30.03 13.35 18.86
CA ARG A 140 -29.82 14.73 18.34
C ARG A 140 -28.73 15.51 19.07
N ASP A 141 -28.49 15.20 20.34
CA ASP A 141 -27.43 15.82 21.14
C ASP A 141 -26.04 15.30 20.76
N VAL A 142 -25.93 14.08 20.21
CA VAL A 142 -24.67 13.43 19.82
C VAL A 142 -24.40 13.55 18.32
N VAL A 143 -25.44 13.45 17.48
CA VAL A 143 -25.31 13.41 16.02
C VAL A 143 -25.14 14.83 15.45
N ARG A 144 -23.98 15.10 14.84
CA ARG A 144 -23.65 16.39 14.20
C ARG A 144 -24.25 16.55 12.81
N GLY A 145 -24.57 15.44 12.15
CA GLY A 145 -25.18 15.45 10.82
C GLY A 145 -25.39 14.04 10.28
N LEU A 146 -26.33 13.95 9.33
CA LEU A 146 -26.69 12.72 8.60
C LEU A 146 -26.14 12.80 7.17
N ILE A 147 -25.26 11.88 6.81
CA ILE A 147 -24.66 11.74 5.49
C ILE A 147 -25.46 10.70 4.71
N VAL A 148 -26.21 11.13 3.70
CA VAL A 148 -27.08 10.26 2.88
C VAL A 148 -26.31 9.76 1.67
N GLY A 149 -25.59 8.65 1.81
CA GLY A 149 -24.79 8.05 0.75
C GLY A 149 -23.32 8.45 0.77
N ASN A 150 -22.48 7.55 0.25
CA ASN A 150 -21.04 7.72 0.12
C ASN A 150 -20.63 7.37 -1.31
N GLU A 151 -20.14 8.37 -2.06
CA GLU A 151 -19.59 8.22 -3.42
C GLU A 151 -20.57 7.49 -4.36
N VAL A 152 -21.87 7.71 -4.19
CA VAL A 152 -22.91 6.96 -4.91
C VAL A 152 -22.88 7.30 -6.40
N LEU A 153 -22.64 8.57 -6.73
CA LEU A 153 -22.51 9.03 -8.12
C LEU A 153 -21.18 8.58 -8.72
N LEU A 154 -20.07 8.63 -7.96
CA LEU A 154 -18.78 8.06 -8.38
C LEU A 154 -18.88 6.56 -8.69
N ARG A 155 -19.53 5.79 -7.80
CA ARG A 155 -19.78 4.34 -7.98
C ARG A 155 -20.86 4.05 -9.02
N ARG A 156 -21.57 5.08 -9.51
CA ARG A 156 -22.62 5.01 -10.54
C ARG A 156 -23.78 4.10 -10.14
N GLU A 157 -24.09 4.03 -8.85
CA GLU A 157 -25.12 3.13 -8.32
C GLU A 157 -26.51 3.78 -8.28
N GLN A 158 -26.57 5.10 -8.33
CA GLN A 158 -27.81 5.88 -8.43
C GLN A 158 -27.63 7.07 -9.36
N THR A 159 -28.76 7.61 -9.85
CA THR A 159 -28.78 8.87 -10.60
C THR A 159 -28.80 10.07 -9.64
N GLU A 160 -28.44 11.26 -10.14
CA GLU A 160 -28.56 12.51 -9.37
C GLU A 160 -30.00 12.73 -8.87
N ALA A 161 -31.01 12.45 -9.71
CA ALA A 161 -32.41 12.61 -9.33
C ALA A 161 -32.83 11.65 -8.20
N ALA A 162 -32.36 10.40 -8.23
CA ALA A 162 -32.61 9.45 -7.15
C ALA A 162 -31.92 9.89 -5.86
N MET A 163 -30.67 10.35 -5.93
CA MET A 163 -29.96 10.90 -4.78
C MET A 163 -30.67 12.10 -4.17
N ARG A 164 -31.14 13.04 -5.01
CA ARG A 164 -31.94 14.18 -4.56
C ARG A 164 -33.17 13.72 -3.78
N ALA A 165 -33.90 12.72 -4.28
CA ALA A 165 -35.07 12.20 -3.59
C ALA A 165 -34.75 11.60 -2.21
N TYR A 166 -33.65 10.86 -2.07
CA TYR A 166 -33.19 10.33 -0.78
C TYR A 166 -32.81 11.45 0.20
N ILE A 167 -32.06 12.45 -0.27
CA ILE A 167 -31.63 13.60 0.54
C ILE A 167 -32.84 14.42 1.00
N GLU A 168 -33.75 14.76 0.09
CA GLU A 168 -34.96 15.52 0.42
C GLU A 168 -35.89 14.75 1.37
N ARG A 169 -35.91 13.42 1.29
CA ARG A 169 -36.61 12.59 2.27
C ARG A 169 -35.98 12.75 3.66
N ALA A 170 -34.67 12.59 3.77
CA ALA A 170 -33.96 12.79 5.03
C ALA A 170 -34.21 14.21 5.60
N GLN A 171 -34.10 15.24 4.77
CA GLN A 171 -34.40 16.64 5.14
C GLN A 171 -35.79 16.82 5.75
N ARG A 172 -36.81 16.11 5.24
CA ARG A 172 -38.18 16.19 5.79
C ARG A 172 -38.37 15.40 7.08
N GLU A 173 -37.61 14.32 7.25
CA GLU A 173 -37.85 13.33 8.32
C GLU A 173 -36.86 13.43 9.48
N THR A 174 -35.76 14.18 9.33
CA THR A 174 -34.77 14.40 10.39
C THR A 174 -34.65 15.85 10.83
N GLU A 175 -34.19 16.05 12.05
CA GLU A 175 -33.95 17.38 12.62
C GLU A 175 -32.46 17.75 12.68
N VAL A 176 -31.56 16.82 12.34
CA VAL A 176 -30.13 17.12 12.25
C VAL A 176 -29.77 17.57 10.83
N PRO A 177 -28.69 18.35 10.64
CA PRO A 177 -28.26 18.74 9.31
C PRO A 177 -27.95 17.54 8.40
N VAL A 178 -28.46 17.58 7.17
CA VAL A 178 -28.31 16.52 6.15
C VAL A 178 -27.32 16.94 5.07
N THR A 179 -26.47 15.99 4.68
CA THR A 179 -25.47 16.15 3.63
C THR A 179 -25.40 14.92 2.73
N TYR A 180 -24.65 15.04 1.65
CA TYR A 180 -24.22 13.95 0.78
C TYR A 180 -22.69 13.96 0.71
N ALA A 181 -22.05 12.80 0.59
CA ALA A 181 -20.60 12.68 0.52
C ALA A 181 -20.16 12.10 -0.84
N ASP A 182 -19.28 12.82 -1.55
CA ASP A 182 -18.68 12.38 -2.82
C ASP A 182 -17.34 13.07 -3.06
N VAL A 183 -16.58 12.59 -4.04
CA VAL A 183 -15.34 13.22 -4.49
C VAL A 183 -15.62 14.58 -5.15
N TRP A 184 -14.68 15.50 -5.02
CA TRP A 184 -14.85 16.89 -5.46
C TRP A 184 -15.20 17.01 -6.95
N GLU A 185 -14.67 16.13 -7.80
CA GLU A 185 -14.97 16.12 -9.24
C GLU A 185 -16.44 15.76 -9.52
N PHE A 186 -17.03 14.86 -8.73
CA PHE A 186 -18.43 14.47 -8.90
C PHE A 186 -19.38 15.53 -8.36
N TRP A 187 -19.01 16.24 -7.29
CA TRP A 187 -19.71 17.46 -6.91
C TRP A 187 -19.70 18.50 -8.03
N LEU A 188 -18.58 18.72 -8.71
CA LEU A 188 -18.50 19.68 -9.82
C LEU A 188 -19.30 19.28 -11.07
N ARG A 189 -19.51 17.97 -11.29
CA ARG A 189 -20.37 17.44 -12.36
C ARG A 189 -21.85 17.53 -12.02
N HIS A 190 -22.20 17.46 -10.74
CA HIS A 190 -23.57 17.38 -10.22
C HIS A 190 -23.90 18.52 -9.24
N ARG A 191 -23.45 19.75 -9.56
CA ARG A 191 -23.50 20.89 -8.61
C ARG A 191 -24.91 21.22 -8.14
N GLY A 192 -25.93 20.98 -8.98
CA GLY A 192 -27.32 21.22 -8.62
C GLY A 192 -27.79 20.39 -7.43
N LEU A 193 -27.09 19.33 -7.05
CA LEU A 193 -27.40 18.55 -5.85
C LEU A 193 -27.12 19.35 -4.56
N ALA A 194 -26.24 20.36 -4.62
CA ALA A 194 -25.89 21.20 -3.48
C ALA A 194 -27.09 21.96 -2.90
N ASP A 195 -28.10 22.25 -3.73
CA ASP A 195 -29.34 22.90 -3.30
C ASP A 195 -30.17 22.03 -2.34
N SER A 196 -29.95 20.71 -2.34
CA SER A 196 -30.74 19.75 -1.55
C SER A 196 -30.14 19.45 -0.18
N VAL A 197 -28.91 19.90 0.08
CA VAL A 197 -28.17 19.62 1.33
C VAL A 197 -27.97 20.88 2.16
N ASP A 198 -27.83 20.72 3.47
CA ASP A 198 -27.50 21.82 4.40
C ASP A 198 -26.04 22.26 4.26
N PHE A 199 -25.17 21.29 3.99
CA PHE A 199 -23.75 21.48 3.73
C PHE A 199 -23.27 20.38 2.78
N ALA A 200 -22.20 20.62 2.04
CA ALA A 200 -21.62 19.63 1.13
C ALA A 200 -20.45 18.89 1.80
N THR A 201 -20.46 17.56 1.75
CA THR A 201 -19.35 16.73 2.22
C THR A 201 -18.50 16.32 1.03
N VAL A 202 -17.27 16.81 0.96
CA VAL A 202 -16.37 16.66 -0.18
C VAL A 202 -15.20 15.77 0.19
N HIS A 203 -14.95 14.70 -0.57
CA HIS A 203 -13.76 13.87 -0.40
C HIS A 203 -12.59 14.46 -1.18
N ILE A 204 -11.45 14.59 -0.51
CA ILE A 204 -10.20 15.07 -1.07
C ILE A 204 -9.10 14.14 -0.60
N LEU A 205 -8.78 13.16 -1.45
CA LEU A 205 -7.79 12.13 -1.18
C LEU A 205 -6.71 12.22 -2.27
N PRO A 206 -5.69 13.09 -2.09
CA PRO A 206 -4.74 13.38 -3.17
C PRO A 206 -4.01 12.14 -3.70
N TYR A 207 -3.85 11.09 -2.87
CA TYR A 207 -3.33 9.80 -3.30
C TYR A 207 -4.29 9.03 -4.24
N TRP A 208 -5.60 9.10 -4.02
CA TRP A 208 -6.61 8.30 -4.74
C TRP A 208 -7.15 8.94 -6.01
N GLU A 209 -6.99 10.25 -6.17
CA GLU A 209 -7.46 10.98 -7.35
C GLU A 209 -6.94 10.39 -8.67
N ASP A 210 -7.64 10.69 -9.76
CA ASP A 210 -7.24 10.24 -11.12
C ASP A 210 -5.89 10.82 -11.53
N HIS A 211 -5.55 11.99 -10.97
CA HIS A 211 -4.22 12.59 -11.01
C HIS A 211 -3.65 12.65 -9.58
N PRO A 212 -2.94 11.59 -9.13
CA PRO A 212 -2.39 11.56 -7.79
C PRO A 212 -1.39 12.68 -7.56
N GLN A 213 -1.47 13.32 -6.39
CA GLN A 213 -0.55 14.40 -6.02
C GLN A 213 0.63 13.85 -5.23
N ALA A 214 1.84 14.36 -5.50
CA ALA A 214 3.00 14.06 -4.67
C ALA A 214 2.81 14.64 -3.26
N ILE A 215 3.48 14.06 -2.26
CA ILE A 215 3.36 14.52 -0.86
C ILE A 215 3.72 16.00 -0.71
N ASP A 216 4.69 16.50 -1.49
CA ASP A 216 5.14 17.90 -1.46
C ASP A 216 4.06 18.88 -1.95
N ASP A 217 3.12 18.43 -2.79
CA ASP A 217 2.08 19.27 -3.40
C ASP A 217 0.70 19.03 -2.76
N ALA A 218 0.57 18.01 -1.91
CA ALA A 218 -0.71 17.47 -1.47
C ALA A 218 -1.57 18.48 -0.69
N ILE A 219 -0.98 19.30 0.19
CA ILE A 219 -1.72 20.29 0.98
C ILE A 219 -2.14 21.50 0.14
N MET A 220 -1.25 21.99 -0.73
CA MET A 220 -1.59 23.06 -1.68
C MET A 220 -2.73 22.65 -2.61
N HIS A 221 -2.76 21.38 -3.02
CA HIS A 221 -3.87 20.82 -3.78
C HIS A 221 -5.17 20.82 -2.98
N VAL A 222 -5.14 20.41 -1.69
CA VAL A 222 -6.32 20.47 -0.82
C VAL A 222 -6.85 21.90 -0.70
N GLU A 223 -5.98 22.89 -0.49
CA GLU A 223 -6.36 24.32 -0.46
C GLU A 223 -7.03 24.75 -1.77
N THR A 224 -6.42 24.41 -2.91
CA THR A 224 -6.94 24.74 -4.24
C THR A 224 -8.31 24.13 -4.49
N VAL A 225 -8.51 22.87 -4.10
CA VAL A 225 -9.79 22.19 -4.22
C VAL A 225 -10.82 22.85 -3.30
N MET A 226 -10.48 23.15 -2.05
CA MET A 226 -11.40 23.78 -1.11
C MET A 226 -11.85 25.17 -1.56
N ASP A 227 -10.94 26.00 -2.05
CA ASP A 227 -11.27 27.32 -2.62
C ASP A 227 -12.24 27.20 -3.79
N ARG A 228 -11.96 26.26 -4.69
CA ARG A 228 -12.81 25.99 -5.85
C ARG A 228 -14.19 25.49 -5.43
N MET A 229 -14.26 24.53 -4.51
CA MET A 229 -15.52 23.97 -4.04
C MET A 229 -16.36 25.01 -3.31
N SER A 230 -15.73 25.90 -2.54
CA SER A 230 -16.42 26.99 -1.85
C SER A 230 -17.05 27.96 -2.86
N ALA A 231 -16.31 28.33 -3.91
CA ALA A 231 -16.80 29.20 -4.97
C ALA A 231 -17.90 28.53 -5.82
N ASP A 232 -17.74 27.25 -6.17
CA ASP A 232 -18.61 26.55 -7.12
C ASP A 232 -19.92 26.02 -6.48
N LEU A 233 -19.94 25.72 -5.18
CA LEU A 233 -21.13 25.18 -4.49
C LEU A 233 -21.88 26.22 -3.66
N GLY A 234 -21.21 27.27 -3.15
CA GLY A 234 -21.84 28.30 -2.33
C GLY A 234 -22.49 27.77 -1.03
N LYS A 235 -22.04 26.61 -0.53
CA LYS A 235 -22.55 25.94 0.67
C LYS A 235 -21.43 25.77 1.69
N PRO A 236 -21.75 25.67 3.00
CA PRO A 236 -20.77 25.24 3.98
C PRO A 236 -20.17 23.89 3.58
N LEU A 237 -18.86 23.74 3.74
CA LEU A 237 -18.15 22.51 3.37
C LEU A 237 -17.78 21.68 4.61
N LEU A 238 -17.70 20.38 4.41
CA LEU A 238 -17.03 19.41 5.27
C LEU A 238 -16.09 18.60 4.39
N ILE A 239 -14.80 18.53 4.73
CA ILE A 239 -13.91 17.55 4.10
C ILE A 239 -14.28 16.18 4.66
N GLY A 240 -14.99 15.38 3.87
CA GLY A 240 -15.55 14.10 4.32
C GLY A 240 -14.51 13.00 4.45
N GLU A 241 -13.49 13.04 3.59
CA GLU A 241 -12.35 12.12 3.61
C GLU A 241 -11.11 12.84 3.16
N THR A 242 -10.07 12.66 3.94
CA THR A 242 -8.71 13.12 3.69
C THR A 242 -7.76 12.24 4.50
N GLY A 243 -6.61 11.92 3.95
CA GLY A 243 -5.65 11.04 4.59
C GLY A 243 -4.54 10.65 3.64
N TRP A 244 -3.66 9.77 4.13
CA TRP A 244 -2.56 9.23 3.33
C TRP A 244 -2.22 7.82 3.79
N PRO A 245 -1.96 6.87 2.88
CA PRO A 245 -1.63 5.49 3.26
C PRO A 245 -0.18 5.37 3.73
N SER A 246 0.07 4.57 4.77
CA SER A 246 1.42 4.38 5.31
C SER A 246 2.22 3.25 4.64
N GLN A 247 1.60 2.45 3.79
CA GLN A 247 2.21 1.28 3.13
C GLN A 247 1.57 1.03 1.77
N GLY A 248 2.29 0.34 0.88
CA GLY A 248 1.80 -0.18 -0.40
C GLY A 248 2.38 0.51 -1.63
N LYS A 249 1.77 0.25 -2.80
CA LYS A 249 2.22 0.75 -4.11
C LYS A 249 2.23 2.27 -4.20
N GLN A 250 3.31 2.85 -4.71
CA GLN A 250 3.32 4.23 -5.19
C GLN A 250 2.41 4.39 -6.43
N ARG A 251 1.73 5.53 -6.56
CA ARG A 251 0.99 5.92 -7.77
C ARG A 251 1.54 7.23 -8.29
N ASP A 252 2.13 7.24 -9.48
CA ASP A 252 2.78 8.43 -10.03
C ASP A 252 3.75 9.04 -8.98
N GLY A 253 3.61 10.32 -8.61
CA GLY A 253 4.36 10.98 -7.54
C GLY A 253 3.85 10.71 -6.12
N ALA A 254 2.66 10.11 -5.95
CA ALA A 254 2.04 9.87 -4.65
C ALA A 254 2.60 8.60 -3.99
N ARG A 255 3.62 8.77 -3.15
CA ARG A 255 4.29 7.67 -2.43
C ARG A 255 3.65 7.41 -1.06
N PRO A 256 3.15 6.19 -0.78
CA PRO A 256 2.82 5.75 0.58
C PRO A 256 4.06 5.64 1.46
N GLY A 257 3.89 5.87 2.75
CA GLY A 257 4.96 5.73 3.74
C GLY A 257 4.54 6.24 5.11
N LEU A 258 5.19 5.75 6.16
CA LEU A 258 4.92 6.21 7.52
C LEU A 258 5.29 7.69 7.69
N VAL A 259 6.40 8.12 7.10
CA VAL A 259 6.82 9.53 7.11
C VAL A 259 5.83 10.38 6.31
N GLU A 260 5.41 9.94 5.12
CA GLU A 260 4.45 10.68 4.31
C GLU A 260 3.08 10.78 4.97
N GLN A 261 2.60 9.70 5.60
CA GLN A 261 1.35 9.75 6.35
C GLN A 261 1.41 10.75 7.50
N ALA A 262 2.48 10.70 8.30
CA ALA A 262 2.68 11.65 9.38
C ALA A 262 2.78 13.09 8.86
N ARG A 263 3.55 13.30 7.78
CA ARG A 263 3.71 14.62 7.15
C ARG A 263 2.38 15.18 6.67
N TYR A 264 1.64 14.42 5.87
CA TYR A 264 0.36 14.84 5.32
C TYR A 264 -0.61 15.24 6.44
N LEU A 265 -0.78 14.39 7.44
CA LEU A 265 -1.75 14.66 8.51
C LEU A 265 -1.33 15.84 9.38
N ARG A 266 -0.04 16.01 9.70
CA ARG A 266 0.42 17.16 10.49
C ARG A 266 0.25 18.48 9.73
N GLU A 267 0.68 18.52 8.46
CA GLU A 267 0.54 19.72 7.63
C GLU A 267 -0.93 20.03 7.33
N PHE A 268 -1.76 19.00 7.09
CA PHE A 268 -3.20 19.14 6.91
C PHE A 268 -3.88 19.73 8.16
N LEU A 269 -3.52 19.28 9.37
CA LEU A 269 -4.11 19.82 10.60
C LEU A 269 -3.81 21.31 10.78
N LEU A 270 -2.57 21.72 10.48
CA LEU A 270 -2.18 23.14 10.54
C LEU A 270 -2.96 23.96 9.51
N ALA A 271 -3.08 23.48 8.27
CA ALA A 271 -3.87 24.14 7.23
C ALA A 271 -5.36 24.21 7.60
N ALA A 272 -5.94 23.11 8.05
CA ALA A 272 -7.34 23.04 8.46
C ALA A 272 -7.66 24.00 9.61
N GLN A 273 -6.73 24.19 10.55
CA GLN A 273 -6.89 25.19 11.59
C GLN A 273 -6.80 26.62 11.03
N ALA A 274 -5.79 26.91 10.22
CA ALA A 274 -5.57 28.24 9.64
C ALA A 274 -6.78 28.72 8.82
N HIS A 275 -7.40 27.81 8.07
CA HIS A 275 -8.57 28.08 7.24
C HIS A 275 -9.92 27.84 7.94
N GLY A 276 -9.92 27.33 9.17
CA GLY A 276 -11.15 27.01 9.91
C GLY A 276 -11.99 25.90 9.26
N TRP A 277 -11.35 24.95 8.58
CA TRP A 277 -12.06 23.86 7.91
C TRP A 277 -12.67 22.86 8.88
N ARG A 278 -13.85 22.35 8.50
CA ARG A 278 -14.42 21.16 9.11
C ARG A 278 -13.93 19.93 8.35
N TYR A 279 -13.48 18.90 9.04
CA TYR A 279 -12.93 17.71 8.37
C TYR A 279 -13.19 16.40 9.12
N ASN A 280 -13.05 15.32 8.36
CA ASN A 280 -12.99 13.95 8.84
C ASN A 280 -11.80 13.23 8.18
N VAL A 281 -10.90 12.69 9.00
CA VAL A 281 -9.73 11.93 8.53
C VAL A 281 -10.12 10.48 8.26
N ILE A 282 -9.70 9.95 7.10
CA ILE A 282 -9.74 8.51 6.81
C ILE A 282 -8.35 7.92 7.17
N GLU A 283 -8.22 7.15 8.25
CA GLU A 283 -9.27 6.68 9.18
C GLU A 283 -8.76 6.32 10.58
N ALA A 284 -9.65 5.86 11.46
CA ALA A 284 -9.32 5.47 12.82
C ALA A 284 -8.28 4.33 12.90
N TYR A 285 -8.58 3.19 12.26
CA TYR A 285 -7.79 1.97 12.33
C TYR A 285 -7.37 1.50 10.94
N ASP A 286 -6.19 0.91 10.81
CA ASP A 286 -5.82 0.14 9.62
C ASP A 286 -6.84 -1.00 9.39
N GLN A 287 -7.34 -1.15 8.15
CA GLN A 287 -8.45 -2.05 7.80
C GLN A 287 -8.03 -3.13 6.77
N PRO A 288 -7.56 -4.31 7.19
CA PRO A 288 -7.01 -5.32 6.29
C PRO A 288 -7.96 -5.79 5.16
N TRP A 289 -9.27 -5.76 5.37
CA TRP A 289 -10.26 -6.20 4.37
C TRP A 289 -10.28 -5.34 3.11
N LYS A 290 -9.98 -4.04 3.21
CA LYS A 290 -9.93 -3.12 2.06
C LYS A 290 -8.88 -3.53 1.05
N ARG A 291 -7.88 -4.32 1.48
CA ARG A 291 -6.86 -4.88 0.57
C ARG A 291 -7.45 -5.73 -0.54
N LEU A 292 -8.66 -6.26 -0.39
CA LEU A 292 -9.36 -6.99 -1.45
C LEU A 292 -9.78 -6.09 -2.61
N LEU A 293 -10.15 -4.84 -2.33
CA LEU A 293 -10.70 -3.88 -3.29
C LEU A 293 -9.65 -2.89 -3.79
N GLU A 294 -8.73 -2.49 -2.91
CA GLU A 294 -7.83 -1.34 -3.11
C GLU A 294 -6.35 -1.74 -3.19
N GLY A 295 -6.04 -3.04 -3.10
CA GLY A 295 -4.67 -3.51 -3.00
C GLY A 295 -4.03 -3.19 -1.65
N THR A 296 -2.71 -3.33 -1.53
CA THR A 296 -2.01 -3.19 -0.25
C THR A 296 -2.35 -1.87 0.46
N VAL A 297 -2.36 -0.75 -0.25
CA VAL A 297 -2.63 0.59 0.31
C VAL A 297 -3.96 0.69 1.06
N GLY A 298 -5.01 0.00 0.60
CA GLY A 298 -6.32 0.07 1.25
C GLY A 298 -6.30 -0.39 2.70
N GLY A 299 -5.35 -1.24 3.07
CA GLY A 299 -5.20 -1.73 4.43
C GLY A 299 -4.57 -0.77 5.42
N TYR A 300 -3.99 0.36 4.98
CA TYR A 300 -3.00 1.11 5.78
C TYR A 300 -3.26 2.63 5.90
N TRP A 301 -4.53 3.04 5.93
CA TRP A 301 -4.96 4.43 6.08
C TRP A 301 -5.14 4.89 7.53
N GLY A 302 -5.14 3.96 8.48
CA GLY A 302 -5.39 4.24 9.89
C GLY A 302 -4.37 5.23 10.46
N VAL A 303 -4.83 6.08 11.39
CA VAL A 303 -3.96 6.78 12.35
C VAL A 303 -3.50 5.84 13.47
N LEU A 304 -4.29 4.79 13.73
CA LEU A 304 -3.93 3.63 14.54
C LEU A 304 -3.68 2.41 13.65
N ASP A 305 -2.76 1.54 14.06
CA ASP A 305 -2.62 0.20 13.49
C ASP A 305 -3.84 -0.67 13.82
N SER A 306 -3.92 -1.88 13.27
CA SER A 306 -5.04 -2.80 13.52
C SER A 306 -5.11 -3.35 14.95
N ALA A 307 -4.07 -3.13 15.78
CA ALA A 307 -4.05 -3.41 17.22
C ALA A 307 -4.44 -2.16 18.06
N GLY A 308 -4.66 -1.02 17.40
CA GLY A 308 -5.05 0.24 18.00
C GLY A 308 -3.88 1.03 18.61
N HIS A 309 -2.64 0.77 18.22
CA HIS A 309 -1.50 1.61 18.58
C HIS A 309 -1.34 2.76 17.59
N ALA A 310 -0.93 3.94 18.08
CA ALA A 310 -0.62 5.06 17.21
C ALA A 310 0.58 4.74 16.31
N LYS A 311 0.46 5.04 15.01
CA LYS A 311 1.52 4.74 14.02
C LYS A 311 2.67 5.74 14.07
N PHE A 312 2.37 6.99 14.41
CA PHE A 312 3.34 8.09 14.50
C PHE A 312 2.93 9.06 15.62
N GLY A 313 3.87 9.89 16.07
CA GLY A 313 3.59 10.99 17.01
C GLY A 313 3.16 12.26 16.28
N TRP A 314 2.48 13.20 16.95
CA TRP A 314 2.11 14.51 16.38
C TRP A 314 3.25 15.57 16.48
N HIS A 315 4.36 15.20 17.10
CA HIS A 315 5.54 16.03 17.33
C HIS A 315 6.82 15.25 17.03
N GLY A 316 7.93 15.98 16.89
CA GLY A 316 9.25 15.40 16.71
C GLY A 316 9.46 14.73 15.36
N ALA A 317 10.69 14.26 15.16
CA ALA A 317 11.10 13.63 13.92
C ALA A 317 10.52 12.21 13.76
N GLN A 318 10.27 11.81 12.52
CA GLN A 318 9.73 10.49 12.17
C GLN A 318 10.67 9.77 11.21
N ALA A 319 10.97 8.50 11.49
CA ALA A 319 11.67 7.64 10.54
C ALA A 319 10.66 6.73 9.82
N GLU A 320 11.00 6.32 8.59
CA GLU A 320 10.17 5.41 7.80
C GLU A 320 10.23 3.98 8.36
N ARG A 321 11.40 3.60 8.86
CA ARG A 321 11.68 2.29 9.43
C ARG A 321 12.32 2.42 10.81
N ASN A 322 12.18 1.38 11.61
CA ASN A 322 12.85 1.21 12.89
C ASN A 322 13.38 -0.22 13.01
N ASP A 323 14.44 -0.49 12.26
CA ASP A 323 14.95 -1.86 12.06
C ASP A 323 15.90 -2.34 13.17
N GLY A 324 16.52 -1.39 13.88
CA GLY A 324 17.59 -1.67 14.85
C GLY A 324 18.73 -2.49 14.22
N ALA A 325 19.17 -3.54 14.90
CA ALA A 325 20.22 -4.44 14.42
C ALA A 325 19.73 -5.55 13.47
N THR A 326 18.42 -5.65 13.21
CA THR A 326 17.79 -6.76 12.46
C THR A 326 18.38 -6.96 11.06
N PRO A 327 18.65 -5.91 10.26
CA PRO A 327 19.23 -6.10 8.93
C PRO A 327 20.68 -6.62 8.99
N LEU A 328 21.43 -6.21 10.01
CA LEU A 328 22.80 -6.69 10.24
C LEU A 328 22.80 -8.16 10.66
N THR A 329 21.90 -8.57 11.56
CA THR A 329 21.78 -9.98 11.97
C THR A 329 21.29 -10.86 10.83
N ALA A 330 20.35 -10.38 10.01
CA ALA A 330 19.90 -11.08 8.80
C ALA A 330 21.03 -11.27 7.78
N GLY A 331 21.83 -10.22 7.53
CA GLY A 331 23.03 -10.30 6.69
C GLY A 331 24.08 -11.27 7.24
N ALA A 332 24.35 -11.24 8.54
CA ALA A 332 25.31 -12.15 9.18
C ALA A 332 24.84 -13.62 9.12
N ALA A 333 23.55 -13.87 9.39
CA ALA A 333 22.96 -15.21 9.26
C ALA A 333 23.04 -15.71 7.81
N GLY A 334 22.72 -14.86 6.84
CA GLY A 334 22.86 -15.18 5.42
C GLY A 334 24.31 -15.50 5.01
N LEU A 335 25.29 -14.76 5.54
CA LEU A 335 26.72 -15.05 5.33
C LEU A 335 27.09 -16.44 5.84
N LEU A 336 26.65 -16.80 7.05
CA LEU A 336 26.90 -18.12 7.64
C LEU A 336 26.26 -19.24 6.80
N ILE A 337 25.02 -19.06 6.35
CA ILE A 337 24.36 -20.00 5.43
C ILE A 337 25.16 -20.11 4.12
N GLY A 338 25.65 -18.98 3.59
CA GLY A 338 26.52 -18.95 2.40
C GLY A 338 27.80 -19.76 2.59
N VAL A 339 28.45 -19.67 3.76
CA VAL A 339 29.61 -20.49 4.12
C VAL A 339 29.24 -21.98 4.13
N CYS A 340 28.13 -22.35 4.76
CA CYS A 340 27.64 -23.74 4.78
C CYS A 340 27.38 -24.27 3.36
N VAL A 341 26.75 -23.46 2.50
CA VAL A 341 26.50 -23.79 1.08
C VAL A 341 27.83 -24.02 0.35
N VAL A 342 28.82 -23.16 0.54
CA VAL A 342 30.17 -23.27 -0.06
C VAL A 342 30.87 -24.57 0.35
N LEU A 343 30.80 -24.92 1.63
CA LEU A 343 31.36 -26.16 2.18
C LEU A 343 30.66 -27.40 1.58
N ALA A 344 29.33 -27.41 1.57
CA ALA A 344 28.53 -28.50 1.00
C ALA A 344 28.71 -28.63 -0.53
N ALA A 345 28.87 -27.50 -1.22
CA ALA A 345 29.18 -27.43 -2.63
C ALA A 345 30.64 -27.84 -2.96
N ARG A 346 31.49 -28.06 -1.94
CA ARG A 346 32.90 -28.45 -2.09
C ARG A 346 33.70 -27.46 -2.95
N VAL A 347 33.43 -26.17 -2.81
CA VAL A 347 34.13 -25.12 -3.57
C VAL A 347 35.55 -24.94 -3.01
N ARG A 348 36.56 -25.40 -3.76
CA ARG A 348 37.95 -25.45 -3.28
C ARG A 348 38.77 -24.17 -3.45
N ARG A 349 38.39 -23.29 -4.38
CA ARG A 349 39.14 -22.06 -4.66
C ARG A 349 38.74 -20.98 -3.65
N SER A 350 39.70 -20.45 -2.88
CA SER A 350 39.46 -19.44 -1.84
C SER A 350 38.68 -18.22 -2.36
N GLY A 351 39.07 -17.66 -3.51
CA GLY A 351 38.35 -16.54 -4.13
C GLY A 351 36.91 -16.86 -4.55
N ALA A 352 36.63 -18.11 -4.93
CA ALA A 352 35.27 -18.55 -5.24
C ALA A 352 34.43 -18.77 -3.97
N ALA A 353 35.04 -19.40 -2.97
CA ALA A 353 34.44 -19.62 -1.66
C ALA A 353 34.05 -18.28 -1.00
N ALA A 354 34.97 -17.32 -0.96
CA ALA A 354 34.70 -15.99 -0.40
C ALA A 354 33.59 -15.24 -1.16
N ALA A 355 33.62 -15.27 -2.50
CA ALA A 355 32.61 -14.63 -3.33
C ALA A 355 31.21 -15.23 -3.14
N CYS A 356 31.10 -16.56 -3.08
CA CYS A 356 29.84 -17.24 -2.80
C CYS A 356 29.36 -17.00 -1.37
N ALA A 357 30.24 -17.06 -0.36
CA ALA A 357 29.87 -16.74 1.02
C ALA A 357 29.32 -15.31 1.13
N LEU A 358 30.01 -14.33 0.53
CA LEU A 358 29.56 -12.94 0.48
C LEU A 358 28.16 -12.79 -0.14
N SER A 359 27.85 -13.51 -1.22
CA SER A 359 26.49 -13.49 -1.78
C SER A 359 25.42 -13.95 -0.79
N GLY A 360 25.78 -14.75 0.22
CA GLY A 360 24.89 -15.12 1.31
C GLY A 360 24.51 -13.95 2.21
N ALA A 361 25.41 -12.99 2.45
CA ALA A 361 25.06 -11.80 3.23
C ALA A 361 23.96 -10.98 2.54
N LEU A 362 24.07 -10.83 1.21
CA LEU A 362 23.02 -10.17 0.41
C LEU A 362 21.72 -10.97 0.44
N ALA A 363 21.81 -12.29 0.27
CA ALA A 363 20.63 -13.15 0.32
C ALA A 363 19.91 -12.96 1.67
N GLY A 364 20.61 -13.10 2.80
CA GLY A 364 20.04 -12.93 4.14
C GLY A 364 19.31 -11.59 4.34
N LEU A 365 19.91 -10.49 3.85
CA LEU A 365 19.28 -9.18 3.87
C LEU A 365 18.01 -9.11 3.01
N VAL A 366 18.06 -9.68 1.79
CA VAL A 366 16.88 -9.77 0.92
C VAL A 366 15.80 -10.68 1.52
N ALA A 367 16.15 -11.68 2.35
CA ALA A 367 15.18 -12.55 3.04
C ALA A 367 14.27 -11.75 3.97
N LEU A 368 14.89 -10.89 4.77
CA LEU A 368 14.18 -10.02 5.70
C LEU A 368 13.17 -9.17 4.93
N LEU A 369 13.61 -8.48 3.88
CA LEU A 369 12.76 -7.61 3.08
C LEU A 369 11.68 -8.39 2.31
N GLN A 370 11.99 -9.57 1.78
CA GLN A 370 11.02 -10.44 1.13
C GLN A 370 9.94 -10.91 2.11
N TRP A 371 10.33 -11.25 3.33
CA TRP A 371 9.39 -11.67 4.37
C TRP A 371 8.41 -10.53 4.73
N GLU A 372 8.93 -9.33 4.95
CA GLU A 372 8.11 -8.13 5.17
C GLU A 372 7.16 -7.86 4.01
N TYR A 373 7.66 -7.95 2.77
CA TYR A 373 6.84 -7.79 1.57
C TYR A 373 5.72 -8.81 1.49
N LEU A 374 5.99 -10.09 1.78
CA LEU A 374 4.97 -11.14 1.74
C LEU A 374 3.88 -10.93 2.80
N LEU A 375 4.23 -10.45 4.00
CA LEU A 375 3.26 -10.09 5.03
C LEU A 375 2.33 -8.95 4.57
N LEU A 376 2.88 -7.96 3.86
CA LEU A 376 2.12 -6.83 3.32
C LEU A 376 1.28 -7.21 2.10
N ALA A 377 1.81 -8.04 1.20
CA ALA A 377 1.20 -8.35 -0.09
C ALA A 377 0.17 -9.49 0.01
N CYS A 378 0.49 -10.58 0.71
CA CYS A 378 -0.34 -11.78 0.74
C CYS A 378 -1.52 -11.63 1.72
N ARG A 379 -2.73 -11.93 1.23
CA ARG A 379 -4.01 -11.83 1.96
C ARG A 379 -4.58 -13.21 2.31
N ASN A 380 -4.28 -14.20 1.47
CA ASN A 380 -4.86 -15.53 1.53
C ASN A 380 -3.83 -16.61 1.18
N LEU A 381 -4.19 -17.87 1.43
CA LEU A 381 -3.31 -19.02 1.21
C LEU A 381 -2.82 -19.15 -0.25
N PRO A 382 -3.67 -18.99 -1.30
CA PRO A 382 -3.19 -19.01 -2.69
C PRO A 382 -2.09 -17.99 -2.98
N GLU A 383 -2.20 -16.76 -2.48
CA GLU A 383 -1.18 -15.73 -2.64
C GLU A 383 0.12 -16.11 -1.93
N TRP A 384 0.02 -16.62 -0.70
CA TRP A 384 1.17 -17.15 0.04
C TRP A 384 1.88 -18.29 -0.69
N LEU A 385 1.11 -19.24 -1.24
CA LEU A 385 1.68 -20.36 -2.01
C LEU A 385 2.33 -19.87 -3.31
N GLY A 386 1.68 -18.97 -4.05
CA GLY A 386 2.18 -18.45 -5.32
C GLY A 386 3.43 -17.59 -5.14
N MET A 387 3.34 -16.52 -4.35
CA MET A 387 4.47 -15.61 -4.11
C MET A 387 5.58 -16.28 -3.28
N GLY A 388 5.20 -17.13 -2.33
CA GLY A 388 6.15 -17.94 -1.56
C GLY A 388 6.93 -18.92 -2.44
N ALA A 389 6.30 -19.57 -3.42
CA ALA A 389 7.00 -20.43 -4.37
C ALA A 389 8.02 -19.66 -5.21
N VAL A 390 7.68 -18.42 -5.63
CA VAL A 390 8.62 -17.55 -6.36
C VAL A 390 9.80 -17.16 -5.46
N ALA A 391 9.55 -16.75 -4.22
CA ALA A 391 10.60 -16.43 -3.25
C ALA A 391 11.52 -17.65 -3.05
N LEU A 392 10.95 -18.81 -2.71
CA LEU A 392 11.68 -20.06 -2.50
C LEU A 392 12.49 -20.48 -3.73
N ALA A 393 11.95 -20.28 -4.94
CA ALA A 393 12.70 -20.53 -6.17
C ALA A 393 13.91 -19.59 -6.32
N GLY A 394 13.79 -18.31 -5.92
CA GLY A 394 14.89 -17.36 -5.82
C GLY A 394 16.00 -17.84 -4.89
N TRP A 395 15.62 -18.29 -3.70
CA TRP A 395 16.52 -18.85 -2.69
C TRP A 395 17.19 -20.14 -3.14
N ALA A 396 16.41 -21.05 -3.71
CA ALA A 396 16.92 -22.29 -4.27
C ALA A 396 17.92 -22.00 -5.40
N ALA A 397 17.60 -21.09 -6.31
CA ALA A 397 18.50 -20.73 -7.40
C ALA A 397 19.83 -20.14 -6.88
N TRP A 398 19.78 -19.26 -5.88
CA TRP A 398 20.97 -18.74 -5.19
C TRP A 398 21.81 -19.88 -4.57
N ALA A 399 21.19 -20.74 -3.75
CA ALA A 399 21.90 -21.80 -3.03
C ALA A 399 22.45 -22.90 -3.96
N LEU A 400 21.80 -23.16 -5.09
CA LEU A 400 22.19 -24.19 -6.05
C LEU A 400 23.31 -23.75 -7.01
N LEU A 401 23.56 -22.44 -7.14
CA LEU A 401 24.57 -21.93 -8.07
C LEU A 401 25.98 -22.50 -7.80
N PRO A 402 26.50 -22.54 -6.55
CA PRO A 402 27.80 -23.15 -6.27
C PRO A 402 27.86 -24.64 -6.64
N PHE A 403 26.77 -25.39 -6.45
CA PHE A 403 26.69 -26.79 -6.85
C PHE A 403 26.75 -26.93 -8.38
N ALA A 404 26.00 -26.09 -9.12
CA ALA A 404 25.99 -26.08 -10.58
C ALA A 404 27.37 -25.75 -11.17
N LEU A 405 28.10 -24.82 -10.56
CA LEU A 405 29.49 -24.50 -10.94
C LEU A 405 30.47 -25.67 -10.72
N THR A 406 30.12 -26.63 -9.84
CA THR A 406 30.87 -27.87 -9.64
C THR A 406 30.31 -29.05 -10.44
N GLY A 407 29.39 -28.81 -11.38
CA GLY A 407 28.79 -29.85 -12.23
C GLY A 407 27.67 -30.65 -11.55
N ARG A 408 27.13 -30.20 -10.41
CA ARG A 408 26.07 -30.87 -9.65
C ARG A 408 24.78 -30.06 -9.65
N ALA A 409 23.64 -30.70 -9.42
CA ALA A 409 22.34 -30.05 -9.21
C ALA A 409 21.86 -29.09 -10.34
N LEU A 410 22.38 -29.23 -11.56
CA LEU A 410 21.98 -28.39 -12.71
C LEU A 410 20.49 -28.54 -13.04
N GLY A 411 19.92 -29.73 -12.90
CA GLY A 411 18.48 -29.98 -13.09
C GLY A 411 17.60 -29.24 -12.08
N ALA A 412 18.01 -29.21 -10.80
CA ALA A 412 17.30 -28.47 -9.76
C ALA A 412 17.40 -26.96 -9.98
N LEU A 413 18.57 -26.46 -10.38
CA LEU A 413 18.75 -25.05 -10.73
C LEU A 413 17.85 -24.66 -11.93
N ARG A 414 17.76 -25.52 -12.96
CA ARG A 414 16.83 -25.32 -14.09
C ARG A 414 15.38 -25.20 -13.64
N ALA A 415 14.94 -26.08 -12.74
CA ALA A 415 13.57 -26.05 -12.21
C ALA A 415 13.29 -24.74 -11.45
N ALA A 416 14.21 -24.30 -10.58
CA ALA A 416 14.07 -23.04 -9.85
C ALA A 416 14.01 -21.83 -10.80
N LEU A 417 14.90 -21.77 -11.80
CA LEU A 417 14.91 -20.69 -12.79
C LEU A 417 13.64 -20.67 -13.66
N ARG A 418 13.04 -21.84 -13.96
CA ARG A 418 11.75 -21.93 -14.66
C ARG A 418 10.62 -21.29 -13.85
N VAL A 419 10.53 -21.61 -12.55
CA VAL A 419 9.54 -21.01 -11.65
C VAL A 419 9.70 -19.49 -11.59
N LEU A 420 10.94 -19.00 -11.50
CA LEU A 420 11.25 -17.57 -11.50
C LEU A 420 10.83 -16.89 -12.80
N LEU A 421 11.16 -17.44 -13.97
CA LEU A 421 10.78 -16.86 -15.26
C LEU A 421 9.27 -16.86 -15.48
N PHE A 422 8.60 -17.96 -15.11
CA PHE A 422 7.15 -18.05 -15.16
C PHE A 422 6.51 -17.00 -14.24
N GLY A 423 6.97 -16.90 -12.99
CA GLY A 423 6.49 -15.90 -12.03
C GLY A 423 6.72 -14.47 -12.52
N LEU A 424 7.88 -14.19 -13.12
CA LEU A 424 8.21 -12.87 -13.68
C LEU A 424 7.27 -12.51 -14.84
N ALA A 425 6.98 -13.47 -15.73
CA ALA A 425 6.06 -13.27 -16.85
C ALA A 425 4.62 -13.04 -16.36
N VAL A 426 4.15 -13.84 -15.40
CA VAL A 426 2.82 -13.66 -14.79
C VAL A 426 2.72 -12.30 -14.10
N ALA A 427 3.73 -11.89 -13.33
CA ALA A 427 3.76 -10.58 -12.68
C ALA A 427 3.70 -9.44 -13.71
N GLY A 428 4.53 -9.51 -14.77
CA GLY A 428 4.53 -8.52 -15.84
C GLY A 428 3.18 -8.41 -16.56
N LEU A 429 2.53 -9.55 -16.84
CA LEU A 429 1.20 -9.58 -17.47
C LEU A 429 0.12 -8.99 -16.55
N LEU A 430 0.10 -9.39 -15.28
CA LEU A 430 -0.89 -8.88 -14.31
C LEU A 430 -0.75 -7.38 -14.10
N LEU A 431 0.48 -6.86 -14.03
CA LEU A 431 0.72 -5.41 -13.92
C LEU A 431 0.31 -4.65 -15.19
N ALA A 432 0.43 -5.24 -16.37
CA ALA A 432 0.00 -4.61 -17.62
C ALA A 432 -1.52 -4.55 -17.76
N VAL A 433 -2.25 -5.56 -17.26
CA VAL A 433 -3.71 -5.66 -17.41
C VAL A 433 -4.46 -5.02 -16.23
N ASP A 434 -3.94 -5.17 -15.02
CA ASP A 434 -4.61 -4.80 -13.76
C ASP A 434 -3.59 -4.21 -12.77
N GLY A 435 -2.77 -3.27 -13.25
CA GLY A 435 -1.67 -2.69 -12.48
C GLY A 435 -2.08 -1.65 -11.44
N ARG A 436 -3.33 -1.15 -11.44
CA ARG A 436 -3.73 -0.01 -10.61
C ARG A 436 -3.51 -0.27 -9.11
N TYR A 437 -3.91 -1.46 -8.65
CA TYR A 437 -3.89 -1.83 -7.23
C TYR A 437 -2.80 -2.85 -6.86
N ARG A 438 -1.96 -3.26 -7.82
CA ARG A 438 -0.97 -4.32 -7.62
C ARG A 438 0.40 -3.74 -7.31
N ASP A 439 0.99 -4.18 -6.20
CA ASP A 439 2.37 -3.86 -5.86
C ASP A 439 3.33 -4.41 -6.91
N PHE A 440 4.45 -3.72 -7.12
CA PHE A 440 5.57 -4.25 -7.89
C PHE A 440 6.30 -5.29 -7.04
N PRO A 441 6.40 -6.57 -7.46
CA PRO A 441 7.00 -7.63 -6.64
C PRO A 441 8.55 -7.59 -6.70
N PHE A 442 9.14 -6.40 -6.67
CA PHE A 442 10.57 -6.16 -6.83
C PHE A 442 11.41 -7.03 -5.89
N LEU A 443 11.01 -7.10 -4.61
CA LEU A 443 11.76 -7.83 -3.59
C LEU A 443 11.79 -9.34 -3.86
N LEU A 444 10.76 -9.92 -4.48
CA LEU A 444 10.75 -11.34 -4.84
C LEU A 444 11.81 -11.71 -5.89
N PHE A 445 12.12 -10.77 -6.79
CA PHE A 445 13.02 -11.01 -7.91
C PHE A 445 14.39 -10.32 -7.79
N ALA A 446 14.60 -9.46 -6.78
CA ALA A 446 15.84 -8.72 -6.58
C ALA A 446 17.06 -9.64 -6.47
N LEU A 447 16.99 -10.67 -5.62
CA LEU A 447 18.07 -11.64 -5.44
C LEU A 447 18.43 -12.37 -6.75
N PRO A 448 17.50 -13.05 -7.45
CA PRO A 448 17.85 -13.73 -8.70
C PRO A 448 18.25 -12.77 -9.83
N ALA A 449 17.69 -11.56 -9.90
CA ALA A 449 18.09 -10.55 -10.90
C ALA A 449 19.55 -10.10 -10.70
N LEU A 450 19.93 -9.78 -9.46
CA LEU A 450 21.33 -9.43 -9.12
C LEU A 450 22.27 -10.62 -9.36
N GLN A 451 21.85 -11.80 -8.93
CA GLN A 451 22.63 -13.04 -8.98
C GLN A 451 22.92 -13.50 -10.41
N PHE A 452 21.90 -13.56 -11.26
CA PHE A 452 21.98 -14.15 -12.60
C PHE A 452 22.03 -13.11 -13.72
N GLY A 453 21.23 -12.05 -13.60
CA GLY A 453 21.19 -10.95 -14.58
C GLY A 453 22.44 -10.10 -14.60
N LEU A 454 23.07 -9.87 -13.43
CA LEU A 454 24.26 -9.05 -13.32
C LEU A 454 25.52 -9.84 -12.94
N ALA A 455 25.57 -10.44 -11.74
CA ALA A 455 26.80 -10.98 -11.17
C ALA A 455 27.38 -12.16 -11.98
N ALA A 456 26.59 -13.21 -12.20
CA ALA A 456 27.02 -14.38 -12.97
C ALA A 456 27.33 -14.01 -14.43
N ARG A 457 26.54 -13.11 -15.02
CA ARG A 457 26.73 -12.63 -16.40
C ARG A 457 28.04 -11.87 -16.57
N TRP A 458 28.35 -10.93 -15.67
CA TRP A 458 29.58 -10.13 -15.73
C TRP A 458 30.83 -10.93 -15.36
N ALA A 459 30.68 -11.91 -14.46
CA ALA A 459 31.71 -12.90 -14.16
C ALA A 459 31.96 -13.89 -15.31
N GLY A 460 31.09 -13.95 -16.31
CA GLY A 460 31.22 -14.83 -17.48
C GLY A 460 30.93 -16.29 -17.17
N PHE A 461 30.03 -16.58 -16.22
CA PHE A 461 29.60 -17.95 -15.93
C PHE A 461 28.69 -18.46 -17.06
N GLY A 462 29.10 -19.53 -17.74
CA GLY A 462 28.34 -20.18 -18.82
C GLY A 462 27.31 -21.17 -18.28
N LEU A 463 26.45 -20.75 -17.35
CA LEU A 463 25.54 -21.64 -16.62
C LEU A 463 24.06 -21.47 -16.95
N MET A 464 23.70 -20.52 -17.82
CA MET A 464 22.30 -20.29 -18.17
C MET A 464 21.79 -21.45 -19.02
N PRO A 465 20.92 -22.32 -18.48
CA PRO A 465 20.44 -23.47 -19.20
C PRO A 465 19.52 -23.00 -20.33
N ALA A 466 19.67 -23.58 -21.53
CA ALA A 466 18.71 -23.36 -22.60
C ALA A 466 17.36 -23.99 -22.19
N LEU A 467 16.30 -23.19 -22.13
CA LEU A 467 14.94 -23.68 -21.96
C LEU A 467 14.11 -23.18 -23.15
N PRO A 468 13.36 -24.03 -23.87
CA PRO A 468 12.57 -23.64 -25.04
C PRO A 468 11.61 -22.48 -24.76
N GLU A 469 11.01 -22.48 -23.56
CA GLU A 469 9.98 -21.53 -23.14
C GLU A 469 10.54 -20.18 -22.69
N THR A 470 11.85 -20.10 -22.46
CA THR A 470 12.54 -18.91 -21.94
C THR A 470 12.23 -17.66 -22.74
N ARG A 471 12.32 -17.75 -24.08
CA ARG A 471 12.16 -16.57 -24.95
C ARG A 471 10.76 -16.00 -24.83
N LEU A 472 9.76 -16.87 -24.72
CA LEU A 472 8.38 -16.46 -24.54
C LEU A 472 8.18 -15.78 -23.18
N PHE A 473 8.60 -16.41 -22.08
CA PHE A 473 8.45 -15.82 -20.74
C PHE A 473 9.23 -14.50 -20.59
N ALA A 474 10.45 -14.44 -21.13
CA ALA A 474 11.26 -13.22 -21.14
C ALA A 474 10.57 -12.09 -21.93
N LEU A 475 10.02 -12.40 -23.11
CA LEU A 475 9.29 -11.43 -23.92
C LEU A 475 8.04 -10.92 -23.21
N VAL A 476 7.23 -11.82 -22.65
CA VAL A 476 6.01 -11.45 -21.89
C VAL A 476 6.38 -10.60 -20.68
N ALA A 477 7.39 -11.01 -19.91
CA ALA A 477 7.85 -10.28 -18.74
C ALA A 477 8.30 -8.86 -19.08
N VAL A 478 9.17 -8.70 -20.08
CA VAL A 478 9.71 -7.38 -20.47
C VAL A 478 8.62 -6.50 -21.05
N THR A 479 7.80 -7.02 -21.98
CA THR A 479 6.71 -6.25 -22.58
C THR A 479 5.69 -5.83 -21.53
N GLY A 480 5.22 -6.75 -20.70
CA GLY A 480 4.24 -6.45 -19.65
C GLY A 480 4.77 -5.44 -18.63
N SER A 481 6.03 -5.61 -18.19
CA SER A 481 6.66 -4.67 -17.24
C SER A 481 6.90 -3.29 -17.85
N THR A 482 7.21 -3.22 -19.15
CA THR A 482 7.37 -1.94 -19.87
C THR A 482 6.02 -1.23 -20.01
N LEU A 483 4.94 -1.95 -20.34
CA LEU A 483 3.59 -1.39 -20.38
C LEU A 483 3.16 -0.87 -19.02
N ALA A 484 3.43 -1.63 -17.95
CA ALA A 484 3.14 -1.20 -16.58
C ALA A 484 3.90 0.08 -16.20
N TRP A 485 5.16 0.21 -16.61
CA TRP A 485 5.91 1.45 -16.44
C TRP A 485 5.34 2.60 -17.27
N LEU A 486 5.02 2.40 -18.54
CA LEU A 486 4.46 3.46 -19.38
C LEU A 486 3.11 3.99 -18.84
N ALA A 487 2.30 3.11 -18.25
CA ALA A 487 1.05 3.48 -17.58
C ALA A 487 1.25 4.29 -16.28
N ASP A 488 2.45 4.26 -15.69
CA ASP A 488 2.79 4.87 -14.41
C ASP A 488 4.19 5.51 -14.48
N TRP A 489 4.46 6.25 -15.56
CA TRP A 489 5.84 6.57 -16.01
C TRP A 489 6.64 7.45 -15.05
N ARG A 490 5.95 8.23 -14.21
CA ARG A 490 6.53 9.06 -13.14
C ARG A 490 6.85 8.27 -11.88
N ASN A 491 6.35 7.05 -11.76
CA ASN A 491 6.60 6.20 -10.61
C ASN A 491 7.99 5.52 -10.73
N PRO A 492 8.95 5.86 -9.85
CA PRO A 492 10.29 5.28 -9.87
C PRO A 492 10.27 3.78 -9.57
N GLN A 493 9.28 3.27 -8.83
CA GLN A 493 9.13 1.83 -8.57
C GLN A 493 8.77 1.07 -9.84
N ALA A 494 7.94 1.67 -10.71
CA ALA A 494 7.54 1.07 -11.98
C ALA A 494 8.74 0.96 -12.94
N LEU A 495 9.57 2.01 -13.01
CA LEU A 495 10.82 1.97 -13.77
C LEU A 495 11.80 0.92 -13.20
N ALA A 496 11.98 0.90 -11.88
CA ALA A 496 12.84 -0.08 -11.23
C ALA A 496 12.39 -1.53 -11.50
N TRP A 497 11.08 -1.77 -11.51
CA TRP A 497 10.50 -3.06 -11.89
C TRP A 497 10.80 -3.42 -13.35
N ALA A 498 10.57 -2.50 -14.30
CA ALA A 498 10.86 -2.73 -15.71
C ALA A 498 12.34 -3.04 -15.97
N LEU A 499 13.24 -2.29 -15.32
CA LEU A 499 14.69 -2.53 -15.39
C LEU A 499 15.06 -3.89 -14.78
N LEU A 500 14.51 -4.25 -13.63
CA LEU A 500 14.74 -5.55 -13.01
C LEU A 500 14.30 -6.69 -13.92
N ALA A 501 13.09 -6.58 -14.50
CA ALA A 501 12.55 -7.58 -15.41
C ALA A 501 13.45 -7.75 -16.64
N ALA A 502 13.92 -6.64 -17.24
CA ALA A 502 14.85 -6.66 -18.35
C ALA A 502 16.20 -7.30 -18.01
N VAL A 503 16.78 -6.96 -16.85
CA VAL A 503 18.04 -7.51 -16.36
C VAL A 503 17.95 -9.03 -16.16
N LEU A 504 16.88 -9.50 -15.51
CA LEU A 504 16.68 -10.92 -15.28
C LEU A 504 16.38 -11.66 -16.58
N ALA A 505 15.53 -11.12 -17.46
CA ALA A 505 15.24 -11.69 -18.77
C ALA A 505 16.49 -11.80 -19.67
N ALA A 506 17.35 -10.78 -19.66
CA ALA A 506 18.59 -10.74 -20.44
C ALA A 506 19.61 -11.80 -20.00
N ALA A 507 19.51 -12.32 -18.77
CA ALA A 507 20.31 -13.47 -18.32
C ALA A 507 20.09 -14.68 -19.24
N PHE A 508 18.87 -14.85 -19.75
CA PHE A 508 18.46 -16.03 -20.50
C PHE A 508 18.43 -15.85 -22.02
N ALA A 509 18.71 -14.65 -22.53
CA ALA A 509 18.69 -14.34 -23.96
C ALA A 509 19.93 -14.83 -24.73
N ARG A 510 20.95 -15.40 -24.08
CA ARG A 510 22.15 -15.91 -24.79
C ARG A 510 21.78 -17.14 -25.63
N PRO A 511 22.08 -17.16 -26.94
CA PRO A 511 22.06 -18.41 -27.68
C PRO A 511 23.04 -19.36 -27.01
N GLY A 512 22.58 -20.57 -26.68
CA GLY A 512 23.47 -21.63 -26.24
C GLY A 512 24.58 -21.75 -27.26
N SER A 513 25.84 -21.69 -26.81
CA SER A 513 26.92 -22.22 -27.63
C SER A 513 26.59 -23.69 -27.84
N ALA A 514 26.11 -24.01 -29.04
CA ALA A 514 25.93 -25.38 -29.49
C ALA A 514 27.30 -26.09 -29.38
N ARG A 515 27.49 -26.82 -28.30
CA ARG A 515 28.48 -27.88 -28.11
C ARG A 515 27.86 -28.86 -27.13
N ASP A 516 26.94 -29.65 -27.67
CA ASP A 516 26.79 -31.03 -27.24
C ASP A 516 28.04 -31.81 -27.67
#